data_AF-A0A4U5P9K0-F1
#
_entry.id   AF-A0A4U5P9K0-F1
#
_cell.length_a   1.000
_cell.length_b   1.000
_cell.length_c   1.000
_cell.angle_alpha   90.00
_cell.angle_beta   90.00
_cell.angle_gamma   90.00
#
_symmetry.space_group_name_H-M   'P 1'
#
loop_
_entity.id
_entity.type
_entity.pdbx_description
1 polymer ?
#
loop_
_entity_poly.entity_id
_entity_poly.type
_entity_poly.pdbx_seq_one_letter_code
_entity_poly.pdbx_strand_id
1 'polypeptide(L)'
;MTFSHAEEELFCIDFTRPSAEKYIPHEITIPELIYKKSGNESVAVVFDSEKLTFSFDKLKNEMESLAAGLLSTNIASGDRILICGYNHSQLMIAALAAARAGLVFCLASPNFPHAEALERLLKMQTTGRRIQGDYLFLGRKGVRPPQLSPPRILSRTPKILAGMLKAARVPKLTHVILAEEDHKHAGTYTLSEIYGRSSRDKIEKLPKFSVWNCHRTAAIQFTMGSTGESKAVALSHYQLVNGCRTAALAIGVTNKTVLSCALPLFKVAVFSLVTFSPFLCSSKSIISEPSPLPRYLFNSIAKFQCTSLLTNGAALRLLLKMAVTQKVKLPTLNTVILLGERVSASLLTSIGKQLENAKRIAVGMLLTETGSIPLLSDNTTNLLKAVGKPLDGYEVEIRKVDGVTATNEEIGELMVRPIGATKFLGYGPSFNELEDWIATGDIAARSQDGNIEIVTHKSDLVFDRAEFLVEHWKMERIMAQNDQIRGVQVISVSRGAPVVAIVIPKEMSHLDLLKSDLCSMCKNNKVRQPDAFAITGDFPRINTKILKYKLREMLKAESVQMI
;
A
#
# COMPACT_ATOMS: atom_id res chain seq x y z
N MET A 1 23.42 -1.00 19.53
CA MET A 1 24.55 -1.02 18.58
C MET A 1 24.77 0.39 18.08
N THR A 2 25.93 0.95 18.39
CA THR A 2 26.81 1.50 17.36
C THR A 2 27.15 0.33 16.42
N PHE A 3 26.79 0.43 15.14
CA PHE A 3 27.19 -0.57 14.15
C PHE A 3 28.69 -0.37 13.85
N SER A 4 29.34 -1.35 13.24
CA SER A 4 30.72 -1.13 12.81
C SER A 4 30.77 -0.03 11.75
N HIS A 5 31.80 0.80 11.75
CA HIS A 5 31.93 1.93 10.80
C HIS A 5 31.84 1.45 9.34
N ALA A 6 32.34 0.24 9.06
CA ALA A 6 32.25 -0.40 7.74
C ALA A 6 30.83 -0.83 7.34
N GLU A 7 29.97 -1.19 8.29
CA GLU A 7 28.54 -1.47 8.01
C GLU A 7 27.75 -0.19 7.81
N GLU A 8 28.11 0.92 8.46
CA GLU A 8 27.47 2.23 8.26
C GLU A 8 27.90 2.88 6.92
N GLU A 9 29.17 2.74 6.53
CA GLU A 9 29.73 3.23 5.25
C GLU A 9 29.15 2.52 4.01
N LEU A 10 28.76 1.24 4.12
CA LEU A 10 28.20 0.49 2.99
C LEU A 10 26.86 1.06 2.49
N PHE A 11 26.18 1.87 3.31
CA PHE A 11 24.84 2.37 3.04
C PHE A 11 24.78 3.85 2.65
N CYS A 12 25.83 4.62 2.93
CA CYS A 12 25.95 6.04 2.60
C CYS A 12 26.60 6.26 1.22
N ILE A 13 25.87 5.96 0.15
CA ILE A 13 26.25 6.40 -1.21
C ILE A 13 25.66 7.80 -1.42
N ASP A 14 26.51 8.75 -1.82
CA ASP A 14 26.17 10.15 -2.03
C ASP A 14 24.90 10.32 -2.88
N PHE A 15 23.85 10.83 -2.24
CA PHE A 15 22.57 11.17 -2.84
C PHE A 15 22.38 12.67 -2.68
N THR A 16 22.81 13.42 -3.68
CA THR A 16 22.31 14.78 -3.83
C THR A 16 20.86 14.66 -4.31
N ARG A 17 19.90 14.87 -3.39
CA ARG A 17 18.56 15.33 -3.80
C ARG A 17 18.82 16.55 -4.68
N PRO A 18 18.29 16.63 -5.91
CA PRO A 18 18.27 17.90 -6.62
C PRO A 18 17.77 18.94 -5.64
N SER A 19 18.52 20.04 -5.45
CA SER A 19 18.15 21.09 -4.49
C SER A 19 16.68 21.41 -4.70
N ALA A 20 15.88 21.34 -3.64
CA ALA A 20 14.44 21.50 -3.71
C ALA A 20 14.08 22.82 -4.41
N GLU A 21 13.66 22.75 -5.68
CA GLU A 21 12.73 23.75 -6.17
C GLU A 21 11.55 23.74 -5.18
N LYS A 22 11.23 24.91 -4.64
CA LYS A 22 10.10 25.10 -3.73
C LYS A 22 8.90 24.31 -4.27
N TYR A 23 8.21 23.54 -3.41
CA TYR A 23 7.04 22.78 -3.82
C TYR A 23 6.03 23.70 -4.54
N ILE A 24 5.92 23.54 -5.86
CA ILE A 24 4.93 24.23 -6.69
C ILE A 24 3.90 23.18 -7.11
N PRO A 25 2.69 23.17 -6.54
CA PRO A 25 1.70 22.15 -6.86
C PRO A 25 1.18 22.27 -8.30
N HIS A 26 0.69 21.15 -8.83
CA HIS A 26 -0.14 21.13 -10.01
C HIS A 26 -1.61 21.14 -9.61
N GLU A 27 -2.30 22.24 -9.94
CA GLU A 27 -3.74 22.39 -9.80
C GLU A 27 -4.47 21.73 -10.97
N ILE A 28 -4.34 20.40 -11.08
CA ILE A 28 -4.93 19.63 -12.17
C ILE A 28 -5.62 18.36 -11.67
N THR A 29 -6.62 17.94 -12.42
CA THR A 29 -7.29 16.66 -12.26
C THR A 29 -6.50 15.52 -12.92
N ILE A 30 -6.88 14.27 -12.60
CA ILE A 30 -6.28 13.08 -13.23
C ILE A 30 -6.50 13.10 -14.75
N PRO A 31 -7.71 13.37 -15.29
CA PRO A 31 -7.88 13.48 -16.73
C PRO A 31 -6.97 14.56 -17.35
N GLU A 32 -6.88 15.75 -16.76
CA GLU A 32 -6.00 16.81 -17.27
C GLU A 32 -4.53 16.38 -17.34
N LEU A 33 -4.05 15.65 -16.33
CA LEU A 33 -2.71 15.07 -16.35
C LEU A 33 -2.51 14.14 -17.56
N ILE A 34 -3.48 13.27 -17.86
CA ILE A 34 -3.40 12.35 -19.00
C ILE A 34 -3.43 13.13 -20.33
N TYR A 35 -4.29 14.14 -20.45
CA TYR A 35 -4.42 14.95 -21.66
C TYR A 35 -3.19 15.82 -21.96
N LYS A 36 -2.38 16.19 -20.96
CA LYS A 36 -1.11 16.93 -21.19
C LYS A 36 -0.12 16.20 -22.10
N LYS A 37 -0.30 14.89 -22.31
CA LYS A 37 0.53 14.07 -23.22
C LYS A 37 -0.26 13.55 -24.43
N SER A 38 -1.42 14.14 -24.74
CA SER A 38 -2.19 13.75 -25.94
C SER A 38 -1.36 13.96 -27.22
N GLY A 39 -1.53 13.07 -28.20
CA GLY A 39 -0.78 13.04 -29.46
C GLY A 39 0.64 12.48 -29.33
N ASN A 40 1.09 12.10 -28.12
CA ASN A 40 2.42 11.51 -27.93
C ASN A 40 2.37 9.97 -28.10
N GLU A 41 3.01 9.49 -29.17
CA GLU A 41 3.08 8.05 -29.50
C GLU A 41 4.20 7.28 -28.79
N SER A 42 5.01 7.94 -27.96
CA SER A 42 6.00 7.24 -27.15
C SER A 42 5.35 6.35 -26.09
N VAL A 43 6.01 5.23 -25.77
CA VAL A 43 5.53 4.25 -24.81
C VAL A 43 5.45 4.86 -23.41
N ALA A 44 4.29 4.72 -22.77
CA ALA A 44 4.05 5.13 -21.38
C ALA A 44 4.03 3.91 -20.43
N VAL A 45 3.28 2.87 -20.79
CA VAL A 45 3.06 1.69 -19.92
C VAL A 45 3.06 0.41 -20.74
N VAL A 46 3.65 -0.65 -20.19
CA VAL A 46 3.64 -2.00 -20.76
C VAL A 46 3.10 -3.01 -19.75
N PHE A 47 2.15 -3.83 -20.18
CA PHE A 47 1.69 -5.04 -19.47
C PHE A 47 2.20 -6.26 -20.24
N ASP A 48 3.34 -6.81 -19.81
CA ASP A 48 4.13 -7.77 -20.59
C ASP A 48 3.42 -9.10 -20.81
N SER A 49 2.86 -9.67 -19.73
CA SER A 49 2.07 -10.91 -19.78
C SER A 49 0.83 -10.81 -20.67
N GLU A 50 0.24 -9.62 -20.78
CA GLU A 50 -0.89 -9.34 -21.68
C GLU A 50 -0.45 -9.02 -23.11
N LYS A 51 0.87 -8.85 -23.33
CA LYS A 51 1.46 -8.37 -24.60
C LYS A 51 0.88 -7.04 -25.04
N LEU A 52 0.54 -6.16 -24.08
CA LEU A 52 -0.05 -4.86 -24.33
C LEU A 52 0.96 -3.75 -24.06
N THR A 53 1.16 -2.91 -25.06
CA THR A 53 1.92 -1.66 -24.95
C THR A 53 0.97 -0.49 -25.19
N PHE A 54 1.01 0.49 -24.29
CA PHE A 54 0.26 1.73 -24.38
C PHE A 54 1.23 2.89 -24.59
N SER A 55 1.06 3.62 -25.70
CA SER A 55 1.58 4.98 -25.82
C SER A 55 0.78 5.92 -24.91
N PHE A 56 1.27 7.13 -24.70
CA PHE A 56 0.53 8.17 -23.99
C PHE A 56 -0.84 8.42 -24.65
N ASP A 57 -0.87 8.54 -25.99
CA ASP A 57 -2.11 8.79 -26.72
C ASP A 57 -3.06 7.58 -26.70
N LYS A 58 -2.52 6.36 -26.92
CA LYS A 58 -3.34 5.14 -26.83
C LYS A 58 -4.01 5.00 -25.46
N LEU A 59 -3.29 5.30 -24.37
CA LEU A 59 -3.89 5.23 -23.04
C LEU A 59 -5.02 6.27 -22.84
N LYS A 60 -4.83 7.48 -23.37
CA LYS A 60 -5.86 8.52 -23.37
C LYS A 60 -7.11 8.08 -24.14
N ASN A 61 -6.94 7.46 -25.31
CA ASN A 61 -8.04 7.00 -26.16
C ASN A 61 -8.81 5.83 -25.52
N GLU A 62 -8.11 4.90 -24.87
CA GLU A 62 -8.72 3.81 -24.08
C GLU A 62 -9.53 4.34 -22.90
N MET A 63 -8.97 5.31 -22.17
CA MET A 63 -9.63 5.99 -21.06
C MET A 63 -10.94 6.66 -21.50
N GLU A 64 -10.93 7.40 -22.60
CA GLU A 64 -12.14 8.05 -23.15
C GLU A 64 -13.17 7.04 -23.63
N SER A 65 -12.72 6.00 -24.35
CA SER A 65 -13.61 4.99 -24.92
C SER A 65 -14.36 4.24 -23.83
N LEU A 66 -13.65 3.79 -22.79
CA LEU A 66 -14.28 3.12 -21.66
C LEU A 66 -15.16 4.07 -20.83
N ALA A 67 -14.73 5.32 -20.62
CA ALA A 67 -15.53 6.32 -19.90
C ALA A 67 -16.87 6.57 -20.58
N ALA A 68 -16.89 6.71 -21.92
CA ALA A 68 -18.10 6.92 -22.69
C ALA A 68 -19.01 5.67 -22.70
N GLY A 69 -18.40 4.49 -22.71
CA GLY A 69 -19.10 3.21 -22.52
C GLY A 69 -19.81 3.13 -21.16
N LEU A 70 -19.11 3.46 -20.07
CA LEU A 70 -19.65 3.45 -18.70
C LEU A 70 -20.85 4.42 -18.57
N LEU A 71 -20.72 5.66 -19.02
CA LEU A 71 -21.83 6.63 -18.92
C LEU A 71 -23.03 6.24 -19.81
N SER A 72 -22.84 5.37 -20.79
CA SER A 72 -23.93 4.86 -21.63
C SER A 72 -24.80 3.80 -20.97
N THR A 73 -24.44 3.30 -19.79
CA THR A 73 -25.25 2.33 -19.04
C THR A 73 -26.13 2.98 -17.97
N ASN A 74 -26.27 4.31 -17.99
CA ASN A 74 -26.98 5.14 -16.99
C ASN A 74 -26.22 5.35 -15.67
N ILE A 75 -24.92 5.06 -15.64
CA ILE A 75 -24.04 5.52 -14.58
C ILE A 75 -23.87 7.04 -14.73
N ALA A 76 -24.04 7.77 -13.65
CA ALA A 76 -23.94 9.23 -13.65
C ALA A 76 -22.60 9.71 -13.10
N SER A 77 -22.11 10.85 -13.60
CA SER A 77 -20.95 11.51 -13.00
C SER A 77 -21.19 11.78 -11.51
N GLY A 78 -20.19 11.49 -10.67
CA GLY A 78 -20.29 11.54 -9.21
C GLY A 78 -20.72 10.23 -8.54
N ASP A 79 -21.16 9.22 -9.30
CA ASP A 79 -21.34 7.86 -8.79
C ASP A 79 -19.98 7.22 -8.41
N ARG A 80 -20.03 6.16 -7.62
CA ARG A 80 -18.84 5.43 -7.13
C ARG A 80 -18.73 4.06 -7.80
N ILE A 81 -17.51 3.66 -8.15
CA ILE A 81 -17.22 2.39 -8.84
C ILE A 81 -16.14 1.59 -8.09
N LEU A 82 -16.40 0.31 -7.82
CA LEU A 82 -15.46 -0.60 -7.16
C LEU A 82 -14.75 -1.49 -8.19
N ILE A 83 -13.47 -1.26 -8.37
CA ILE A 83 -12.64 -1.97 -9.34
C ILE A 83 -11.76 -2.97 -8.59
N CYS A 84 -12.06 -4.26 -8.75
CA CYS A 84 -11.33 -5.36 -8.13
C CYS A 84 -10.44 -6.04 -9.16
N GLY A 85 -9.15 -6.21 -8.87
CA GLY A 85 -8.29 -6.89 -9.81
C GLY A 85 -6.83 -6.96 -9.43
N TYR A 86 -6.13 -7.85 -10.11
CA TYR A 86 -4.67 -7.97 -10.08
C TYR A 86 -4.01 -6.90 -10.97
N ASN A 87 -2.69 -6.97 -11.16
CA ASN A 87 -1.91 -6.04 -11.97
C ASN A 87 -2.15 -6.23 -13.48
N HIS A 88 -3.37 -5.97 -13.94
CA HIS A 88 -3.80 -6.02 -15.34
C HIS A 88 -4.03 -4.61 -15.90
N SER A 89 -3.90 -4.47 -17.21
CA SER A 89 -4.16 -3.24 -17.96
C SER A 89 -5.57 -2.71 -17.70
N GLN A 90 -6.56 -3.60 -17.67
CA GLN A 90 -7.96 -3.23 -17.45
C GLN A 90 -8.22 -2.64 -16.06
N LEU A 91 -7.49 -3.07 -15.01
CA LEU A 91 -7.57 -2.41 -13.70
C LEU A 91 -7.17 -0.94 -13.83
N MET A 92 -6.08 -0.69 -14.56
CA MET A 92 -5.54 0.65 -14.74
C MET A 92 -6.44 1.53 -15.61
N ILE A 93 -6.88 1.01 -16.76
CA ILE A 93 -7.74 1.72 -17.70
C ILE A 93 -9.10 2.01 -17.06
N ALA A 94 -9.69 1.07 -16.32
CA ALA A 94 -10.97 1.29 -15.63
C ALA A 94 -10.89 2.41 -14.61
N ALA A 95 -9.80 2.52 -13.84
CA ALA A 95 -9.61 3.60 -12.87
C ALA A 95 -9.45 4.96 -13.56
N LEU A 96 -8.68 5.03 -14.65
CA LEU A 96 -8.54 6.24 -15.45
C LEU A 96 -9.87 6.64 -16.11
N ALA A 97 -10.60 5.68 -16.67
CA ALA A 97 -11.90 5.87 -17.30
C ALA A 97 -12.95 6.36 -16.31
N ALA A 98 -12.96 5.79 -15.10
CA ALA A 98 -13.81 6.25 -14.00
C ALA A 98 -13.51 7.72 -13.64
N ALA A 99 -12.23 8.07 -13.46
CA ALA A 99 -11.82 9.45 -13.23
C ALA A 99 -12.25 10.37 -14.39
N ARG A 100 -12.13 9.92 -15.65
CA ARG A 100 -12.54 10.67 -16.85
C ARG A 100 -14.04 10.87 -16.98
N ALA A 101 -14.85 9.90 -16.55
CA ALA A 101 -16.29 9.98 -16.46
C ALA A 101 -16.78 10.82 -15.25
N GLY A 102 -15.85 11.22 -14.37
CA GLY A 102 -16.15 11.97 -13.14
C GLY A 102 -16.74 11.10 -12.03
N LEU A 103 -16.50 9.78 -12.10
CA LEU A 103 -16.82 8.81 -11.06
C LEU A 103 -15.73 8.82 -9.99
N VAL A 104 -16.09 8.37 -8.79
CA VAL A 104 -15.13 8.11 -7.71
C VAL A 104 -14.75 6.63 -7.76
N PHE A 105 -13.51 6.33 -8.12
CA PHE A 105 -13.05 4.94 -8.24
C PHE A 105 -12.55 4.40 -6.89
N CYS A 106 -12.74 3.11 -6.68
CA CYS A 106 -12.23 2.40 -5.53
C CYS A 106 -11.46 1.18 -5.99
N LEU A 107 -10.20 1.06 -5.60
CA LEU A 107 -9.39 -0.10 -5.93
C LEU A 107 -9.41 -1.09 -4.77
N ALA A 108 -9.59 -2.38 -5.10
CA ALA A 108 -9.58 -3.43 -4.10
C ALA A 108 -8.88 -4.70 -4.57
N SER A 109 -8.39 -5.45 -3.59
CA SER A 109 -7.82 -6.78 -3.80
C SER A 109 -8.88 -7.72 -4.37
N PRO A 110 -8.56 -8.55 -5.36
CA PRO A 110 -9.46 -9.62 -5.81
C PRO A 110 -9.57 -10.77 -4.79
N ASN A 111 -8.65 -10.85 -3.82
CA ASN A 111 -8.61 -11.91 -2.81
C ASN A 111 -9.37 -11.51 -1.55
N PHE A 112 -10.71 -11.56 -1.59
CA PHE A 112 -11.54 -11.38 -0.38
C PHE A 112 -11.62 -12.69 0.41
N PRO A 113 -11.49 -12.65 1.75
CA PRO A 113 -11.55 -13.86 2.57
C PRO A 113 -12.97 -14.49 2.58
N HIS A 114 -14.03 -13.66 2.64
CA HIS A 114 -15.44 -14.09 2.69
C HIS A 114 -16.38 -13.09 2.00
N ALA A 115 -17.61 -13.52 1.68
CA ALA A 115 -18.60 -12.73 0.91
C ALA A 115 -18.96 -11.44 1.64
N GLU A 116 -19.07 -11.56 2.96
CA GLU A 116 -19.36 -10.51 3.91
C GLU A 116 -18.34 -9.37 3.84
N ALA A 117 -17.07 -9.68 3.53
CA ALA A 117 -16.04 -8.66 3.39
C ALA A 117 -16.29 -7.77 2.17
N LEU A 118 -16.65 -8.37 1.03
CA LEU A 118 -17.03 -7.64 -0.18
C LEU A 118 -18.35 -6.88 0.01
N GLU A 119 -19.35 -7.52 0.62
CA GLU A 119 -20.62 -6.86 0.96
C GLU A 119 -20.39 -5.65 1.87
N ARG A 120 -19.54 -5.76 2.89
CA ARG A 120 -19.20 -4.65 3.78
C ARG A 120 -18.59 -3.48 3.01
N LEU A 121 -17.66 -3.76 2.08
CA LEU A 121 -17.07 -2.73 1.22
C LEU A 121 -18.12 -2.06 0.35
N LEU A 122 -18.99 -2.86 -0.29
CA LEU A 122 -20.10 -2.35 -1.09
C LEU A 122 -21.03 -1.47 -0.24
N LYS A 123 -21.39 -1.90 0.97
CA LYS A 123 -22.23 -1.12 1.90
C LYS A 123 -21.54 0.16 2.37
N MET A 124 -20.27 0.13 2.75
CA MET A 124 -19.52 1.31 3.23
C MET A 124 -19.41 2.41 2.17
N GLN A 125 -19.40 2.04 0.90
CA GLN A 125 -19.42 3.03 -0.16
C GLN A 125 -20.81 3.73 -0.30
N THR A 126 -21.89 3.22 0.30
CA THR A 126 -23.27 3.63 -0.06
C THR A 126 -23.90 4.76 0.75
N THR A 127 -23.20 5.47 1.63
CA THR A 127 -23.81 6.60 2.36
C THR A 127 -24.07 7.82 1.47
N GLY A 128 -25.30 8.33 1.52
CA GLY A 128 -25.68 9.65 1.00
C GLY A 128 -25.74 9.85 -0.52
N ARG A 129 -25.18 8.94 -1.35
CA ARG A 129 -25.26 9.00 -2.82
C ARG A 129 -25.68 7.65 -3.41
N ARG A 130 -26.17 7.67 -4.66
CA ARG A 130 -26.33 6.44 -5.42
C ARG A 130 -24.94 5.83 -5.59
N ILE A 131 -24.88 4.53 -5.38
CA ILE A 131 -23.86 3.72 -6.02
C ILE A 131 -24.57 3.03 -7.15
N GLN A 132 -23.89 2.99 -8.27
CA GLN A 132 -24.20 2.09 -9.36
C GLN A 132 -22.94 1.27 -9.50
N GLY A 133 -22.75 0.32 -8.58
CA GLY A 133 -21.46 -0.33 -8.44
C GLY A 133 -21.25 -1.21 -9.65
N ASP A 134 -20.19 -1.00 -10.41
CA ASP A 134 -19.73 -2.01 -11.36
C ASP A 134 -18.69 -2.87 -10.68
N TYR A 135 -19.01 -4.14 -10.49
CA TYR A 135 -18.06 -5.15 -10.06
C TYR A 135 -17.23 -5.58 -11.26
N LEU A 136 -15.99 -5.07 -11.39
CA LEU A 136 -15.00 -5.61 -12.33
C LEU A 136 -14.43 -6.90 -11.77
N PHE A 137 -14.77 -8.05 -12.37
CA PHE A 137 -14.04 -9.30 -12.14
C PHE A 137 -13.00 -9.50 -13.22
N LEU A 138 -11.72 -9.38 -12.86
CA LEU A 138 -10.59 -9.85 -13.66
C LEU A 138 -10.24 -11.28 -13.24
N GLY A 139 -10.98 -12.24 -13.76
CA GLY A 139 -10.61 -13.66 -13.72
C GLY A 139 -9.69 -13.99 -14.89
N ARG A 140 -8.48 -14.47 -14.62
CA ARG A 140 -7.63 -15.08 -15.65
C ARG A 140 -8.30 -16.37 -16.15
N LYS A 141 -8.17 -16.70 -17.44
CA LYS A 141 -8.37 -18.07 -17.93
C LYS A 141 -7.56 -19.05 -17.04
N GLY A 142 -8.25 -19.96 -16.36
CA GLY A 142 -7.64 -21.00 -15.54
C GLY A 142 -7.37 -20.68 -14.07
N VAL A 143 -7.63 -19.46 -13.59
CA VAL A 143 -7.66 -19.17 -12.14
C VAL A 143 -9.10 -19.30 -11.71
N ARG A 144 -9.40 -20.28 -10.83
CA ARG A 144 -10.75 -20.40 -10.25
C ARG A 144 -11.15 -19.01 -9.72
N PRO A 145 -12.35 -18.50 -10.05
CA PRO A 145 -12.82 -17.30 -9.39
C PRO A 145 -12.67 -17.50 -7.88
N PRO A 146 -12.35 -16.44 -7.10
CA PRO A 146 -12.43 -16.54 -5.65
C PRO A 146 -13.78 -17.19 -5.32
N GLN A 147 -13.87 -17.92 -4.20
CA GLN A 147 -15.08 -18.67 -3.78
C GLN A 147 -16.37 -17.80 -3.67
N LEU A 148 -16.26 -16.53 -4.02
CA LEU A 148 -17.19 -15.42 -4.08
C LEU A 148 -17.36 -14.99 -5.54
N SER A 149 -17.99 -15.85 -6.34
CA SER A 149 -18.43 -15.48 -7.68
C SER A 149 -19.67 -14.55 -7.57
N PRO A 150 -19.83 -13.58 -8.48
CA PRO A 150 -21.07 -12.79 -8.62
C PRO A 150 -22.36 -13.59 -8.44
N PRO A 151 -22.50 -14.84 -8.96
CA PRO A 151 -23.69 -15.66 -8.74
C PRO A 151 -24.05 -15.99 -7.28
N ARG A 152 -23.16 -15.80 -6.30
CA ARG A 152 -23.52 -15.94 -4.86
C ARG A 152 -24.09 -14.67 -4.25
N ILE A 153 -23.78 -13.50 -4.80
CA ILE A 153 -24.29 -12.19 -4.36
C ILE A 153 -25.56 -11.82 -5.13
N LEU A 154 -25.62 -12.19 -6.41
CA LEU A 154 -26.78 -12.02 -7.27
C LEU A 154 -27.80 -13.12 -6.94
N SER A 155 -29.02 -12.74 -6.57
CA SER A 155 -30.11 -13.71 -6.42
C SER A 155 -30.28 -14.49 -7.73
N ARG A 156 -30.59 -15.80 -7.64
CA ARG A 156 -30.88 -16.70 -8.79
C ARG A 156 -32.20 -16.32 -9.50
N THR A 157 -32.40 -15.04 -9.80
CA THR A 157 -33.61 -14.55 -10.44
C THR A 157 -33.35 -14.50 -11.94
N PRO A 158 -33.95 -15.39 -12.75
CA PRO A 158 -33.54 -15.62 -14.14
C PRO A 158 -33.94 -14.51 -15.13
N LYS A 159 -34.42 -13.34 -14.67
CA LYS A 159 -34.94 -12.26 -15.52
C LYS A 159 -34.59 -10.86 -14.99
N ILE A 160 -33.31 -10.55 -14.79
CA ILE A 160 -32.86 -9.20 -14.44
C ILE A 160 -32.14 -8.58 -15.64
N LEU A 161 -32.58 -7.40 -16.08
CA LEU A 161 -31.90 -6.61 -17.10
C LEU A 161 -30.58 -6.05 -16.56
N ALA A 162 -29.56 -6.00 -17.41
CA ALA A 162 -28.28 -5.38 -17.04
C ALA A 162 -28.48 -3.90 -16.65
N GLY A 163 -27.76 -3.45 -15.63
CA GLY A 163 -27.91 -2.11 -15.04
C GLY A 163 -29.11 -1.94 -14.11
N MET A 164 -29.89 -3.01 -13.88
CA MET A 164 -31.07 -3.01 -13.00
C MET A 164 -30.99 -4.04 -11.87
N LEU A 165 -29.77 -4.41 -11.45
CA LEU A 165 -29.58 -5.36 -10.36
C LEU A 165 -30.20 -4.86 -9.06
N LYS A 166 -30.86 -5.77 -8.34
CA LYS A 166 -31.45 -5.53 -7.01
C LYS A 166 -31.14 -6.71 -6.10
N ALA A 167 -29.99 -6.66 -5.45
CA ALA A 167 -29.62 -7.64 -4.43
C ALA A 167 -30.03 -7.13 -3.04
N ALA A 168 -30.81 -7.91 -2.29
CA ALA A 168 -31.33 -7.51 -0.98
C ALA A 168 -30.23 -7.09 0.02
N ARG A 169 -29.07 -7.76 -0.02
CA ARG A 169 -27.91 -7.48 0.85
C ARG A 169 -27.15 -6.22 0.44
N VAL A 170 -27.16 -5.86 -0.85
CA VAL A 170 -26.48 -4.67 -1.41
C VAL A 170 -27.43 -3.91 -2.33
N PRO A 171 -28.49 -3.27 -1.79
CA PRO A 171 -29.59 -2.74 -2.59
C PRO A 171 -29.21 -1.58 -3.51
N LYS A 172 -28.03 -0.98 -3.30
CA LYS A 172 -27.46 0.06 -4.18
C LYS A 172 -26.47 -0.50 -5.21
N LEU A 173 -26.32 -1.81 -5.35
CA LEU A 173 -25.54 -2.40 -6.45
C LEU A 173 -26.47 -2.56 -7.66
N THR A 174 -26.31 -1.72 -8.68
CA THR A 174 -27.16 -1.76 -9.89
C THR A 174 -26.48 -2.42 -11.09
N HIS A 175 -25.15 -2.50 -11.08
CA HIS A 175 -24.38 -3.04 -12.19
C HIS A 175 -23.38 -4.11 -11.73
N VAL A 176 -22.85 -4.88 -12.69
CA VAL A 176 -21.71 -5.78 -12.54
C VAL A 176 -21.10 -5.85 -13.94
N ILE A 177 -19.82 -5.51 -14.09
CA ILE A 177 -19.12 -5.53 -15.39
C ILE A 177 -18.04 -6.59 -15.34
N LEU A 178 -18.19 -7.69 -16.06
CA LEU A 178 -17.20 -8.75 -16.07
C LEU A 178 -16.15 -8.47 -17.14
N ALA A 179 -14.86 -8.50 -16.79
CA ALA A 179 -13.80 -8.46 -17.80
C ALA A 179 -13.70 -9.77 -18.59
N GLU A 180 -14.18 -10.87 -17.99
CA GLU A 180 -14.23 -12.18 -18.63
C GLU A 180 -15.45 -12.26 -19.57
N GLU A 181 -15.20 -12.58 -20.84
CA GLU A 181 -16.22 -12.64 -21.88
C GLU A 181 -16.92 -14.01 -21.95
N ASP A 182 -16.27 -15.07 -21.46
CA ASP A 182 -16.73 -16.46 -21.60
C ASP A 182 -17.88 -16.81 -20.61
N HIS A 183 -18.07 -16.02 -19.55
CA HIS A 183 -19.04 -16.29 -18.47
C HIS A 183 -20.06 -15.16 -18.32
N LYS A 184 -21.06 -15.12 -19.21
CA LYS A 184 -22.17 -14.17 -19.11
C LYS A 184 -23.15 -14.57 -18.02
N HIS A 185 -23.49 -13.63 -17.15
CA HIS A 185 -24.53 -13.80 -16.14
C HIS A 185 -25.69 -12.85 -16.41
N ALA A 186 -26.92 -13.28 -16.09
CA ALA A 186 -28.09 -12.43 -16.19
C ALA A 186 -27.91 -11.18 -15.30
N GLY A 187 -28.25 -10.00 -15.84
CA GLY A 187 -28.11 -8.72 -15.15
C GLY A 187 -26.69 -8.14 -15.11
N THR A 188 -25.71 -8.77 -15.74
CA THR A 188 -24.32 -8.28 -15.82
C THR A 188 -23.99 -7.77 -17.22
N TYR A 189 -23.04 -6.85 -17.34
CA TYR A 189 -22.39 -6.47 -18.59
C TYR A 189 -21.05 -7.21 -18.72
N THR A 190 -20.57 -7.43 -19.94
CA THR A 190 -19.14 -7.69 -20.16
C THR A 190 -18.39 -6.40 -20.49
N LEU A 191 -17.07 -6.38 -20.34
CA LEU A 191 -16.28 -5.19 -20.66
C LEU A 191 -16.36 -4.85 -22.15
N SER A 192 -16.40 -5.85 -23.05
CA SER A 192 -16.60 -5.62 -24.49
C SER A 192 -17.97 -5.00 -24.79
N GLU A 193 -19.01 -5.37 -24.04
CA GLU A 193 -20.33 -4.74 -24.15
C GLU A 193 -20.30 -3.26 -23.75
N ILE A 194 -19.49 -2.90 -22.74
CA ILE A 194 -19.30 -1.50 -22.35
C ILE A 194 -18.54 -0.73 -23.43
N TYR A 195 -17.44 -1.28 -23.94
CA TYR A 195 -16.70 -0.67 -25.06
C TYR A 195 -17.58 -0.49 -26.30
N GLY A 196 -18.40 -1.50 -26.65
CA GLY A 196 -19.32 -1.44 -27.79
C GLY A 196 -20.44 -0.41 -27.66
N ARG A 197 -20.65 0.14 -26.46
CA ARG A 197 -21.57 1.27 -26.23
C ARG A 197 -20.90 2.62 -26.41
N SER A 198 -19.58 2.67 -26.53
CA SER A 198 -18.86 3.91 -26.83
C SER A 198 -19.05 4.31 -28.30
N SER A 199 -18.91 5.62 -28.56
CA SER A 199 -18.90 6.19 -29.91
C SER A 199 -18.26 7.57 -29.85
N ARG A 200 -17.84 8.11 -31.00
CA ARG A 200 -17.26 9.45 -31.09
C ARG A 200 -18.17 10.52 -30.48
N ASP A 201 -19.45 10.52 -30.83
CA ASP A 201 -20.45 11.46 -30.31
C ASP A 201 -20.58 11.37 -28.78
N LYS A 202 -20.44 10.18 -28.21
CA LYS A 202 -20.49 9.97 -26.75
C LYS A 202 -19.21 10.41 -26.06
N ILE A 203 -18.05 10.22 -26.69
CA ILE A 203 -16.76 10.72 -26.21
C ILE A 203 -16.79 12.25 -26.17
N GLU A 204 -17.32 12.90 -27.21
CA GLU A 204 -17.45 14.37 -27.28
C GLU A 204 -18.41 14.92 -26.20
N LYS A 205 -19.39 14.13 -25.79
CA LYS A 205 -20.36 14.45 -24.71
C LYS A 205 -19.87 14.08 -23.31
N LEU A 206 -18.67 13.53 -23.15
CA LEU A 206 -18.13 13.23 -21.83
C LEU A 206 -18.08 14.50 -20.96
N PRO A 207 -18.28 14.38 -19.63
CA PRO A 207 -18.17 15.50 -18.71
C PRO A 207 -16.90 16.31 -18.91
N LYS A 208 -17.02 17.64 -18.96
CA LYS A 208 -15.89 18.56 -19.15
C LYS A 208 -15.11 18.66 -17.84
N PHE A 209 -13.94 18.01 -17.79
CA PHE A 209 -13.09 18.04 -16.59
C PHE A 209 -12.40 19.40 -16.37
N SER A 210 -12.31 20.25 -17.40
CA SER A 210 -11.65 21.57 -17.34
C SER A 210 -12.33 22.58 -16.40
N VAL A 211 -13.54 22.28 -15.94
CA VAL A 211 -14.29 23.09 -14.95
C VAL A 211 -14.33 22.45 -13.57
N TRP A 212 -13.66 21.30 -13.38
CA TRP A 212 -13.66 20.60 -12.10
C TRP A 212 -12.65 21.22 -11.13
N ASN A 213 -13.04 21.31 -9.87
CA ASN A 213 -12.10 21.56 -8.78
C ASN A 213 -11.24 20.29 -8.55
N CYS A 214 -9.91 20.40 -8.65
CA CYS A 214 -8.96 19.30 -8.44
C CYS A 214 -8.98 18.72 -7.01
N HIS A 215 -9.49 19.46 -6.02
CA HIS A 215 -9.68 18.98 -4.64
C HIS A 215 -10.92 18.09 -4.47
N ARG A 216 -11.76 17.92 -5.49
CA ARG A 216 -12.86 16.95 -5.43
C ARG A 216 -12.32 15.52 -5.29
N THR A 217 -13.10 14.67 -4.61
CA THR A 217 -12.76 13.24 -4.47
C THR A 217 -12.64 12.56 -5.83
N ALA A 218 -11.50 11.90 -6.03
CA ALA A 218 -11.21 11.07 -7.19
C ALA A 218 -11.29 9.58 -6.85
N ALA A 219 -10.80 9.22 -5.66
CA ALA A 219 -10.68 7.84 -5.24
C ALA A 219 -11.16 7.62 -3.81
N ILE A 220 -11.57 6.38 -3.53
CA ILE A 220 -11.72 5.87 -2.17
C ILE A 220 -10.85 4.62 -2.04
N GLN A 221 -10.07 4.52 -0.96
CA GLN A 221 -9.29 3.32 -0.65
C GLN A 221 -9.72 2.76 0.71
N PHE A 222 -9.95 1.46 0.76
CA PHE A 222 -10.17 0.79 2.03
C PHE A 222 -8.86 0.35 2.67
N THR A 223 -8.71 0.65 3.96
CA THR A 223 -7.62 0.18 4.81
C THR A 223 -8.15 -0.93 5.71
N MET A 224 -7.36 -1.97 5.96
CA MET A 224 -7.63 -2.88 7.07
C MET A 224 -6.98 -2.28 8.31
N GLY A 225 -7.79 -1.83 9.28
CA GLY A 225 -7.28 -1.33 10.55
C GLY A 225 -6.61 -2.44 11.39
N SER A 226 -5.76 -2.04 12.34
CA SER A 226 -5.21 -2.96 13.36
C SER A 226 -6.27 -3.59 14.25
N THR A 227 -7.46 -2.98 14.33
CA THR A 227 -8.65 -3.46 15.04
C THR A 227 -9.50 -4.45 14.24
N GLY A 228 -9.16 -4.72 12.97
CA GLY A 228 -9.88 -5.66 12.09
C GLY A 228 -11.06 -5.07 11.31
N GLU A 229 -11.56 -3.88 11.69
CA GLU A 229 -12.54 -3.15 10.89
C GLU A 229 -11.86 -2.37 9.77
N SER A 230 -12.47 -2.41 8.57
CA SER A 230 -11.96 -1.66 7.43
C SER A 230 -12.45 -0.22 7.45
N LYS A 231 -11.56 0.76 7.29
CA LYS A 231 -11.94 2.16 7.11
C LYS A 231 -11.86 2.53 5.64
N ALA A 232 -12.74 3.41 5.17
CA ALA A 232 -12.67 3.97 3.82
C ALA A 232 -12.01 5.34 3.88
N VAL A 233 -11.06 5.62 3.00
CA VAL A 233 -10.33 6.89 2.93
C VAL A 233 -10.66 7.56 1.60
N ALA A 234 -11.15 8.80 1.62
CA ALA A 234 -11.36 9.58 0.40
C ALA A 234 -10.09 10.35 0.03
N LEU A 235 -9.77 10.38 -1.27
CA LEU A 235 -8.59 11.03 -1.83
C LEU A 235 -8.99 11.90 -3.01
N SER A 236 -8.51 13.14 -3.04
CA SER A 236 -8.76 14.09 -4.13
C SER A 236 -7.86 13.84 -5.34
N HIS A 237 -8.22 14.41 -6.50
CA HIS A 237 -7.31 14.38 -7.66
C HIS A 237 -5.98 15.07 -7.34
N TYR A 238 -6.05 16.23 -6.67
CA TYR A 238 -4.89 17.01 -6.24
C TYR A 238 -3.91 16.17 -5.42
N GLN A 239 -4.41 15.47 -4.39
CA GLN A 239 -3.56 14.66 -3.50
C GLN A 239 -2.87 13.53 -4.26
N LEU A 240 -3.59 12.82 -5.13
CA LEU A 240 -3.02 11.70 -5.88
C LEU A 240 -1.97 12.15 -6.92
N VAL A 241 -2.25 13.22 -7.65
CA VAL A 241 -1.34 13.76 -8.67
C VAL A 241 -0.08 14.35 -8.02
N ASN A 242 -0.24 15.25 -7.05
CA ASN A 242 0.89 15.91 -6.42
C ASN A 242 1.67 14.96 -5.51
N GLY A 243 0.98 14.05 -4.80
CA GLY A 243 1.64 13.02 -4.02
C GLY A 243 2.53 12.14 -4.90
N CYS A 244 2.04 11.69 -6.06
CA CYS A 244 2.87 10.98 -7.03
C CYS A 244 4.07 11.81 -7.48
N ARG A 245 3.86 13.09 -7.82
CA ARG A 245 4.93 13.96 -8.31
C ARG A 245 6.05 14.10 -7.28
N THR A 246 5.71 14.47 -6.05
CA THR A 246 6.67 14.60 -4.96
C THR A 246 7.42 13.30 -4.71
N ALA A 247 6.71 12.16 -4.66
CA ALA A 247 7.34 10.85 -4.47
C ALA A 247 8.27 10.47 -5.64
N ALA A 248 7.83 10.66 -6.88
CA ALA A 248 8.60 10.35 -8.08
C ALA A 248 9.89 11.18 -8.14
N LEU A 249 9.81 12.49 -7.85
CA LEU A 249 10.99 13.37 -7.79
C LEU A 249 11.94 12.97 -6.67
N ALA A 250 11.43 12.66 -5.48
CA ALA A 250 12.27 12.25 -4.35
C ALA A 250 12.98 10.90 -4.56
N ILE A 251 12.32 9.96 -5.24
CA ILE A 251 12.93 8.69 -5.70
C ILE A 251 13.92 8.95 -6.86
N GLY A 252 13.78 10.09 -7.54
CA GLY A 252 14.53 10.53 -8.71
C GLY A 252 14.17 9.78 -9.98
N VAL A 253 12.86 9.61 -10.19
CA VAL A 253 12.28 9.23 -11.47
C VAL A 253 12.54 10.34 -12.48
N THR A 254 13.05 9.97 -13.65
CA THR A 254 13.35 10.87 -14.78
C THR A 254 12.75 10.31 -16.06
N ASN A 255 12.89 11.02 -17.17
CA ASN A 255 12.49 10.51 -18.49
C ASN A 255 13.30 9.29 -18.96
N LYS A 256 14.44 8.98 -18.33
CA LYS A 256 15.24 7.78 -18.58
C LYS A 256 14.81 6.59 -17.72
N THR A 257 13.95 6.82 -16.74
CA THR A 257 13.51 5.78 -15.81
C THR A 257 12.56 4.81 -16.51
N VAL A 258 12.86 3.52 -16.39
CA VAL A 258 11.97 2.40 -16.72
C VAL A 258 11.65 1.67 -15.43
N LEU A 259 10.48 1.96 -14.88
CA LEU A 259 10.00 1.50 -13.57
C LEU A 259 9.31 0.14 -13.69
N SER A 260 9.91 -0.90 -13.13
CA SER A 260 9.27 -2.21 -12.95
C SER A 260 8.48 -2.25 -11.65
N CYS A 261 7.21 -2.66 -11.68
CA CYS A 261 6.36 -2.77 -10.49
C CYS A 261 6.13 -4.24 -10.09
N ALA A 262 6.50 -4.57 -8.86
CA ALA A 262 6.22 -5.85 -8.20
C ALA A 262 5.28 -5.69 -6.98
N LEU A 263 4.59 -4.55 -6.86
CA LEU A 263 3.57 -4.30 -5.86
C LEU A 263 2.15 -4.37 -6.46
N PRO A 264 1.12 -4.65 -5.65
CA PRO A 264 -0.25 -4.68 -6.15
C PRO A 264 -0.74 -3.27 -6.55
N LEU A 265 -1.19 -3.13 -7.79
CA LEU A 265 -1.77 -1.89 -8.34
C LEU A 265 -3.08 -1.50 -7.67
N PHE A 266 -3.79 -2.42 -7.02
CA PHE A 266 -5.02 -2.07 -6.31
C PHE A 266 -4.77 -1.23 -5.04
N LYS A 267 -3.51 -0.98 -4.65
CA LYS A 267 -3.16 -0.02 -3.61
C LYS A 267 -3.02 1.36 -4.25
N VAL A 268 -3.91 2.29 -3.94
CA VAL A 268 -3.99 3.61 -4.61
C VAL A 268 -2.66 4.37 -4.69
N ALA A 269 -1.81 4.32 -3.66
CA ALA A 269 -0.50 4.98 -3.70
C ALA A 269 0.47 4.33 -4.71
N VAL A 270 0.42 3.00 -4.85
CA VAL A 270 1.18 2.25 -5.87
C VAL A 270 0.60 2.54 -7.25
N PHE A 271 -0.73 2.52 -7.38
CA PHE A 271 -1.43 2.91 -8.61
C PHE A 271 -0.98 4.29 -9.08
N SER A 272 -1.07 5.31 -8.22
CA SER A 272 -0.67 6.67 -8.55
C SER A 272 0.79 6.74 -8.97
N LEU A 273 1.71 6.14 -8.22
CA LEU A 273 3.14 6.16 -8.58
C LEU A 273 3.40 5.50 -9.94
N VAL A 274 2.82 4.34 -10.22
CA VAL A 274 3.08 3.58 -11.45
C VAL A 274 2.36 4.20 -12.66
N THR A 275 1.14 4.68 -12.49
CA THR A 275 0.30 5.20 -13.58
C THR A 275 0.61 6.65 -13.91
N PHE A 276 0.94 7.50 -12.93
CA PHE A 276 1.11 8.94 -13.16
C PHE A 276 2.56 9.36 -13.41
N SER A 277 3.56 8.59 -12.93
CA SER A 277 4.98 8.89 -13.19
C SER A 277 5.34 9.02 -14.67
N PRO A 278 4.80 8.21 -15.61
CA PRO A 278 5.01 8.43 -17.04
C PRO A 278 4.57 9.83 -17.48
N PHE A 279 3.40 10.31 -17.03
CA PHE A 279 2.84 11.60 -17.45
C PHE A 279 3.54 12.80 -16.80
N LEU A 280 4.01 12.65 -15.56
CA LEU A 280 4.70 13.68 -14.80
C LEU A 280 6.19 13.80 -15.18
N CYS A 281 6.86 12.68 -15.43
CA CYS A 281 8.32 12.63 -15.63
C CYS A 281 8.74 12.16 -17.04
N SER A 282 7.79 11.85 -17.93
CA SER A 282 8.05 11.21 -19.24
C SER A 282 8.81 9.88 -19.13
N SER A 283 8.61 9.18 -18.01
CA SER A 283 9.17 7.86 -17.71
C SER A 283 8.34 6.72 -18.33
N LYS A 284 8.76 5.47 -18.13
CA LYS A 284 8.02 4.27 -18.56
C LYS A 284 7.71 3.37 -17.38
N SER A 285 6.54 2.76 -17.37
CA SER A 285 6.13 1.77 -16.36
C SER A 285 5.96 0.38 -16.97
N ILE A 286 6.55 -0.64 -16.36
CA ILE A 286 6.52 -2.03 -16.79
C ILE A 286 5.87 -2.90 -15.72
N ILE A 287 4.78 -3.56 -16.10
CA ILE A 287 4.05 -4.52 -15.29
C ILE A 287 4.26 -5.89 -15.92
N SER A 288 4.94 -6.78 -15.21
CA SER A 288 5.34 -8.09 -15.73
C SER A 288 4.15 -9.06 -15.77
N GLU A 289 3.57 -9.36 -14.61
CA GLU A 289 2.46 -10.31 -14.44
C GLU A 289 1.42 -9.77 -13.45
N PRO A 290 0.17 -10.27 -13.50
CA PRO A 290 -0.90 -9.87 -12.60
C PRO A 290 -0.56 -10.10 -11.12
N SER A 291 0.11 -11.21 -10.84
CA SER A 291 0.75 -11.51 -9.57
C SER A 291 2.24 -11.76 -9.87
N PRO A 292 3.13 -10.85 -9.49
CA PRO A 292 4.52 -10.89 -9.93
C PRO A 292 5.23 -12.13 -9.38
N LEU A 293 5.44 -13.11 -10.25
CA LEU A 293 6.26 -14.28 -9.96
C LEU A 293 7.71 -14.01 -10.41
N PRO A 294 8.72 -14.41 -9.63
CA PRO A 294 10.12 -14.05 -9.85
C PRO A 294 10.64 -14.27 -11.28
N ARG A 295 10.36 -15.45 -11.87
CA ARG A 295 10.81 -15.82 -13.22
C ARG A 295 10.35 -14.80 -14.28
N TYR A 296 9.06 -14.45 -14.27
CA TYR A 296 8.50 -13.53 -15.26
C TYR A 296 8.97 -12.09 -15.01
N LEU A 297 9.08 -11.68 -13.73
CA LEU A 297 9.61 -10.38 -13.38
C LEU A 297 11.03 -10.18 -13.90
N PHE A 298 11.93 -11.16 -13.72
CA PHE A 298 13.30 -11.08 -14.24
C PHE A 298 13.33 -10.99 -15.77
N ASN A 299 12.51 -11.78 -16.45
CA ASN A 299 12.42 -11.73 -17.91
C ASN A 299 11.94 -10.35 -18.39
N SER A 300 10.92 -9.76 -17.77
CA SER A 300 10.46 -8.42 -18.12
C SER A 300 11.52 -7.36 -17.82
N ILE A 301 12.21 -7.44 -16.68
CA ILE A 301 13.30 -6.51 -16.33
C ILE A 301 14.39 -6.54 -17.41
N ALA A 302 14.83 -7.74 -17.81
CA ALA A 302 15.83 -7.89 -18.86
C ALA A 302 15.30 -7.42 -20.22
N LYS A 303 14.08 -7.81 -20.62
CA LYS A 303 13.47 -7.47 -21.91
C LYS A 303 13.32 -5.96 -22.10
N PHE A 304 12.85 -5.25 -21.08
CA PHE A 304 12.57 -3.81 -21.14
C PHE A 304 13.70 -2.94 -20.56
N GLN A 305 14.82 -3.56 -20.17
CA GLN A 305 15.97 -2.88 -19.58
C GLN A 305 15.56 -1.99 -18.39
N CYS A 306 14.75 -2.54 -17.47
CA CYS A 306 14.21 -1.77 -16.36
C CYS A 306 15.34 -1.20 -15.50
N THR A 307 15.24 0.08 -15.15
CA THR A 307 16.26 0.79 -14.35
C THR A 307 15.93 0.81 -12.87
N SER A 308 14.64 0.70 -12.54
CA SER A 308 14.13 0.85 -11.18
C SER A 308 13.16 -0.28 -10.86
N LEU A 309 13.26 -0.85 -9.66
CA LEU A 309 12.35 -1.90 -9.18
C LEU A 309 11.57 -1.42 -7.96
N LEU A 310 10.25 -1.35 -8.09
CA LEU A 310 9.31 -1.05 -7.01
C LEU A 310 8.76 -2.33 -6.37
N THR A 311 9.06 -2.55 -5.10
CA THR A 311 8.69 -3.78 -4.36
C THR A 311 8.60 -3.52 -2.85
N ASN A 312 8.39 -4.56 -2.04
CA ASN A 312 8.55 -4.52 -0.58
C ASN A 312 9.70 -5.44 -0.13
N GLY A 313 10.09 -5.33 1.14
CA GLY A 313 11.24 -6.07 1.67
C GLY A 313 11.06 -7.60 1.60
N ALA A 314 9.87 -8.09 1.96
CA ALA A 314 9.56 -9.52 1.92
C ALA A 314 9.66 -10.11 0.50
N ALA A 315 9.03 -9.47 -0.50
CA ALA A 315 9.08 -9.94 -1.88
C ALA A 315 10.49 -9.86 -2.46
N LEU A 316 11.23 -8.77 -2.19
CA LEU A 316 12.60 -8.65 -2.68
C LEU A 316 13.52 -9.74 -2.11
N ARG A 317 13.37 -10.11 -0.84
CA ARG A 317 14.16 -11.20 -0.25
C ARG A 317 13.96 -12.52 -1.00
N LEU A 318 12.71 -12.85 -1.35
CA LEU A 318 12.39 -14.03 -2.14
C LEU A 318 12.98 -13.92 -3.56
N LEU A 319 12.84 -12.75 -4.20
CA LEU A 319 13.39 -12.48 -5.52
C LEU A 319 14.92 -12.69 -5.53
N LEU A 320 15.65 -12.05 -4.62
CA LEU A 320 17.11 -12.17 -4.57
C LEU A 320 17.58 -13.59 -4.29
N LYS A 321 16.88 -14.33 -3.40
CA LYS A 321 17.18 -15.75 -3.16
C LYS A 321 17.04 -16.56 -4.45
N MET A 322 15.97 -16.34 -5.22
CA MET A 322 15.77 -17.03 -6.49
C MET A 322 16.77 -16.60 -7.56
N ALA A 323 17.15 -15.32 -7.59
CA ALA A 323 18.17 -14.82 -8.51
C ALA A 323 19.52 -15.52 -8.29
N VAL A 324 19.94 -15.70 -7.03
CA VAL A 324 21.13 -16.50 -6.67
C VAL A 324 21.00 -17.94 -7.18
N THR A 325 19.90 -18.63 -6.84
CA THR A 325 19.69 -20.03 -7.22
C THR A 325 19.67 -20.22 -8.74
N GLN A 326 19.09 -19.27 -9.47
CA GLN A 326 18.95 -19.33 -10.93
C GLN A 326 20.08 -18.63 -11.69
N LYS A 327 21.09 -18.09 -10.98
CA LYS A 327 22.22 -17.32 -11.55
C LYS A 327 21.77 -16.17 -12.46
N VAL A 328 20.68 -15.48 -12.08
CA VAL A 328 20.13 -14.35 -12.83
C VAL A 328 20.87 -13.07 -12.46
N LYS A 329 21.32 -12.31 -13.46
CA LYS A 329 21.88 -10.96 -13.28
C LYS A 329 20.91 -9.91 -13.79
N LEU A 330 20.82 -8.77 -13.08
CA LEU A 330 19.93 -7.66 -13.41
C LEU A 330 20.73 -6.34 -13.53
N PRO A 331 21.66 -6.23 -14.50
CA PRO A 331 22.64 -5.15 -14.56
C PRO A 331 22.01 -3.77 -14.84
N THR A 332 20.79 -3.70 -15.36
CA THR A 332 20.12 -2.43 -15.64
C THR A 332 19.56 -1.76 -14.40
N LEU A 333 19.29 -2.54 -13.33
CA LEU A 333 18.71 -2.01 -12.10
C LEU A 333 19.75 -1.16 -11.36
N ASN A 334 19.47 0.14 -11.29
CA ASN A 334 20.26 1.10 -10.52
C ASN A 334 19.52 1.65 -9.29
N THR A 335 18.21 1.45 -9.24
CA THR A 335 17.35 1.94 -8.15
C THR A 335 16.42 0.84 -7.64
N VAL A 336 16.39 0.64 -6.32
CA VAL A 336 15.45 -0.24 -5.62
C VAL A 336 14.55 0.62 -4.73
N ILE A 337 13.23 0.46 -4.86
CA ILE A 337 12.24 1.21 -4.10
C ILE A 337 11.47 0.21 -3.24
N LEU A 338 11.59 0.34 -1.93
CA LEU A 338 11.00 -0.53 -0.91
C LEU A 338 9.89 0.21 -0.19
N LEU A 339 8.65 -0.23 -0.35
CA LEU A 339 7.50 0.45 0.23
C LEU A 339 6.69 -0.43 1.18
N GLY A 340 6.27 0.18 2.30
CA GLY A 340 5.24 -0.36 3.19
C GLY A 340 5.71 -1.33 4.28
N GLU A 341 7.01 -1.60 4.41
CA GLU A 341 7.57 -2.48 5.45
C GLU A 341 8.97 -2.02 5.87
N ARG A 342 9.38 -2.37 7.10
CA ARG A 342 10.76 -2.17 7.56
C ARG A 342 11.72 -3.07 6.81
N VAL A 343 12.95 -2.59 6.63
CA VAL A 343 14.01 -3.29 5.90
C VAL A 343 14.97 -3.96 6.88
N SER A 344 15.45 -5.17 6.55
CA SER A 344 16.44 -5.89 7.37
C SER A 344 17.85 -5.70 6.85
N ALA A 345 18.85 -5.72 7.73
CA ALA A 345 20.27 -5.65 7.36
C ALA A 345 20.65 -6.72 6.34
N SER A 346 20.20 -7.95 6.57
CA SER A 346 20.39 -9.07 5.63
C SER A 346 19.85 -8.80 4.23
N LEU A 347 18.75 -8.03 4.10
CA LEU A 347 18.20 -7.67 2.80
C LEU A 347 19.08 -6.62 2.11
N LEU A 348 19.51 -5.57 2.83
CA LEU A 348 20.40 -4.55 2.27
C LEU A 348 21.73 -5.16 1.80
N THR A 349 22.34 -6.05 2.61
CA THR A 349 23.53 -6.80 2.20
C THR A 349 23.27 -7.65 0.95
N SER A 350 22.09 -8.28 0.86
CA SER A 350 21.73 -9.07 -0.33
C SER A 350 21.55 -8.20 -1.57
N ILE A 351 21.00 -7.00 -1.43
CA ILE A 351 20.90 -6.02 -2.53
C ILE A 351 22.29 -5.68 -3.05
N GLY A 352 23.21 -5.27 -2.17
CA GLY A 352 24.57 -4.91 -2.58
C GLY A 352 25.34 -6.05 -3.26
N LYS A 353 25.09 -7.31 -2.85
CA LYS A 353 25.73 -8.49 -3.46
C LYS A 353 25.12 -8.94 -4.78
N GLN A 354 23.81 -8.74 -4.99
CA GLN A 354 23.08 -9.32 -6.13
C GLN A 354 22.71 -8.30 -7.19
N LEU A 355 22.60 -7.02 -6.82
CA LEU A 355 22.26 -5.90 -7.69
C LEU A 355 23.44 -4.92 -7.70
N GLU A 356 24.55 -5.33 -8.33
CA GLU A 356 25.84 -4.60 -8.34
C GLU A 356 25.72 -3.13 -8.76
N ASN A 357 24.75 -2.80 -9.63
CA ASN A 357 24.51 -1.45 -10.12
C ASN A 357 23.50 -0.63 -9.30
N ALA A 358 22.85 -1.24 -8.28
CA ALA A 358 21.86 -0.60 -7.45
C ALA A 358 22.49 0.39 -6.46
N LYS A 359 22.83 1.58 -6.97
CA LYS A 359 23.43 2.68 -6.20
C LYS A 359 22.40 3.45 -5.36
N ARG A 360 21.12 3.20 -5.58
CA ARG A 360 20.02 3.90 -4.92
C ARG A 360 19.00 2.92 -4.34
N ILE A 361 18.75 3.06 -3.05
CA ILE A 361 17.78 2.31 -2.27
C ILE A 361 16.90 3.35 -1.57
N ALA A 362 15.63 3.39 -1.95
CA ALA A 362 14.63 4.26 -1.34
C ALA A 362 13.69 3.42 -0.48
N VAL A 363 13.46 3.80 0.77
CA VAL A 363 12.54 3.14 1.70
C VAL A 363 11.46 4.13 2.08
N GLY A 364 10.20 3.83 1.76
CA GLY A 364 9.10 4.77 1.92
C GLY A 364 7.94 4.25 2.76
N MET A 365 7.36 5.13 3.57
CA MET A 365 6.08 4.87 4.25
C MET A 365 4.96 4.95 3.23
N LEU A 366 4.16 3.89 3.08
CA LEU A 366 2.87 4.03 2.41
C LEU A 366 1.83 4.44 3.43
N LEU A 367 1.19 5.58 3.21
CA LEU A 367 0.06 6.03 4.03
C LEU A 367 -1.16 6.20 3.12
N THR A 368 -2.22 5.45 3.42
CA THR A 368 -3.40 5.43 2.54
C THR A 368 -4.13 6.76 2.59
N GLU A 369 -4.15 7.38 3.77
CA GLU A 369 -4.75 8.67 4.10
C GLU A 369 -4.16 9.84 3.31
N THR A 370 -2.94 9.70 2.78
CA THR A 370 -2.33 10.66 1.86
C THR A 370 -2.37 10.22 0.40
N GLY A 371 -2.75 8.96 0.13
CA GLY A 371 -2.72 8.37 -1.19
C GLY A 371 -1.31 8.29 -1.80
N SER A 372 -0.26 8.32 -0.98
CA SER A 372 1.11 8.53 -1.43
C SER A 372 2.16 8.06 -0.40
N ILE A 373 3.40 8.56 -0.55
CA ILE A 373 4.58 8.27 0.26
C ILE A 373 4.98 9.57 0.99
N PRO A 374 4.45 9.86 2.19
CA PRO A 374 4.73 11.13 2.87
C PRO A 374 6.14 11.19 3.47
N LEU A 375 6.71 10.04 3.84
CA LEU A 375 8.05 9.90 4.42
C LEU A 375 8.92 9.01 3.53
N LEU A 376 10.15 9.44 3.28
CA LEU A 376 11.13 8.69 2.50
C LEU A 376 12.52 8.75 3.13
N SER A 377 13.10 7.57 3.28
CA SER A 377 14.50 7.32 3.56
C SER A 377 15.22 6.92 2.28
N ASP A 378 16.47 7.32 2.16
CA ASP A 378 17.37 6.92 1.07
C ASP A 378 18.75 6.55 1.64
N ASN A 379 19.72 6.27 0.77
CA ASN A 379 21.09 5.93 1.15
C ASN A 379 21.77 6.96 2.08
N THR A 380 21.30 8.20 2.18
CA THR A 380 21.86 9.19 3.13
C THR A 380 21.33 9.01 4.56
N THR A 381 20.47 8.01 4.78
CA THR A 381 19.84 7.74 6.08
C THR A 381 20.12 6.31 6.53
N ASN A 382 20.02 6.07 7.84
CA ASN A 382 20.07 4.71 8.37
C ASN A 382 18.79 3.93 8.00
N LEU A 383 18.80 3.24 6.86
CA LEU A 383 17.68 2.47 6.30
C LEU A 383 17.16 1.34 7.22
N LEU A 384 17.91 0.98 8.28
CA LEU A 384 17.48 -0.04 9.26
C LEU A 384 16.59 0.53 10.36
N LYS A 385 16.70 1.83 10.62
CA LYS A 385 15.97 2.52 11.71
C LYS A 385 14.93 3.49 11.17
N ALA A 386 15.35 4.34 10.23
CA ALA A 386 14.56 5.43 9.73
C ALA A 386 13.57 4.96 8.66
N VAL A 387 12.35 5.49 8.77
CA VAL A 387 11.40 5.54 7.66
C VAL A 387 11.62 6.82 6.83
N GLY A 388 12.28 7.81 7.42
CA GLY A 388 12.93 8.91 6.72
C GLY A 388 12.38 10.27 7.06
N LYS A 389 12.50 11.21 6.13
CA LYS A 389 12.09 12.62 6.28
C LYS A 389 10.80 12.89 5.50
N PRO A 390 9.98 13.88 5.91
CA PRO A 390 8.86 14.34 5.10
C PRO A 390 9.34 14.73 3.70
N LEU A 391 8.61 14.28 2.69
CA LEU A 391 8.80 14.76 1.34
C LEU A 391 8.19 16.14 1.16
N ASP A 392 8.66 16.88 0.15
CA ASP A 392 8.21 18.24 -0.12
C ASP A 392 6.69 18.36 -0.26
N GLY A 393 6.11 19.28 0.50
CA GLY A 393 4.67 19.50 0.59
C GLY A 393 3.98 18.70 1.70
N TYR A 394 4.64 17.73 2.33
CA TYR A 394 4.16 17.08 3.55
C TYR A 394 4.81 17.68 4.79
N GLU A 395 4.09 17.65 5.90
CA GLU A 395 4.63 17.99 7.21
C GLU A 395 4.30 16.90 8.21
N VAL A 396 5.16 16.80 9.22
CA VAL A 396 5.00 15.81 10.29
C VAL A 396 5.19 16.46 11.65
N GLU A 397 4.41 15.96 12.61
CA GLU A 397 4.48 16.34 14.02
C GLU A 397 4.49 15.05 14.85
N ILE A 398 5.27 15.02 15.92
CA ILE A 398 5.23 13.92 16.90
C ILE A 398 4.44 14.44 18.10
N ARG A 399 3.19 13.98 18.25
CA ARG A 399 2.34 14.36 19.37
C ARG A 399 2.54 13.43 20.54
N LYS A 400 2.78 14.01 21.72
CA LYS A 400 3.01 13.23 22.94
C LYS A 400 1.84 12.29 23.22
N VAL A 401 2.16 11.08 23.67
CA VAL A 401 1.17 10.11 24.19
C VAL A 401 1.11 10.24 25.70
N ASP A 402 -0.10 10.18 26.27
CA ASP A 402 -0.30 10.18 27.72
C ASP A 402 0.49 9.04 28.41
N GLY A 403 1.01 9.29 29.61
CA GLY A 403 1.83 8.33 30.35
C GLY A 403 3.31 8.26 29.92
N VAL A 404 3.74 9.07 28.95
CA VAL A 404 5.16 9.24 28.59
C VAL A 404 5.82 10.27 29.54
N THR A 405 6.81 9.83 30.33
CA THR A 405 7.62 10.72 31.18
C THR A 405 8.49 11.66 30.35
N ALA A 406 8.73 12.87 30.87
CA ALA A 406 9.37 14.00 30.17
C ALA A 406 10.79 13.76 29.63
N THR A 407 11.44 12.62 29.93
CA THR A 407 12.78 12.30 29.42
C THR A 407 12.80 11.89 27.94
N ASN A 408 11.64 11.66 27.32
CA ASN A 408 11.48 11.16 25.96
C ASN A 408 10.69 12.13 25.06
N GLU A 409 10.98 13.44 25.09
CA GLU A 409 10.22 14.47 24.36
C GLU A 409 10.15 14.25 22.83
N GLU A 410 10.98 13.35 22.27
CA GLU A 410 11.01 13.01 20.86
C GLU A 410 10.18 11.78 20.49
N ILE A 411 9.48 11.11 21.43
CA ILE A 411 8.63 9.93 21.18
C ILE A 411 7.13 10.27 21.35
N GLY A 412 6.33 9.92 20.34
CA GLY A 412 4.89 10.17 20.36
C GLY A 412 4.16 9.59 19.14
N GLU A 413 2.88 9.89 19.00
CA GLU A 413 2.09 9.55 17.82
C GLU A 413 2.51 10.39 16.63
N LEU A 414 2.83 9.73 15.52
CA LEU A 414 3.16 10.39 14.26
C LEU A 414 1.90 10.96 13.63
N MET A 415 1.91 12.28 13.46
CA MET A 415 0.91 13.03 12.74
C MET A 415 1.46 13.43 11.38
N VAL A 416 0.65 13.30 10.33
CA VAL A 416 1.04 13.70 8.98
C VAL A 416 0.02 14.69 8.43
N ARG A 417 0.49 15.85 8.01
CA ARG A 417 -0.34 16.81 7.26
C ARG A 417 -0.34 16.44 5.78
N PRO A 418 -1.51 16.35 5.11
CA PRO A 418 -1.58 16.04 3.69
C PRO A 418 -0.85 17.05 2.82
N ILE A 419 -0.55 16.64 1.59
CA ILE A 419 0.29 17.41 0.67
C ILE A 419 -0.27 18.81 0.40
N GLY A 420 0.63 19.82 0.40
CA GLY A 420 0.29 21.22 0.17
C GLY A 420 -0.63 21.82 1.23
N ALA A 421 -0.63 21.25 2.45
CA ALA A 421 -1.55 21.59 3.53
C ALA A 421 -3.04 21.47 3.13
N THR A 422 -3.35 20.53 2.23
CA THR A 422 -4.74 20.15 1.96
C THR A 422 -5.34 19.42 3.15
N LYS A 423 -6.68 19.39 3.22
CA LYS A 423 -7.39 18.67 4.29
C LYS A 423 -7.45 17.17 4.03
N PHE A 424 -7.35 16.40 5.09
CA PHE A 424 -7.74 14.99 5.10
C PHE A 424 -9.26 14.92 4.96
N LEU A 425 -9.76 14.24 3.93
CA LEU A 425 -11.19 14.18 3.61
C LEU A 425 -11.98 13.29 4.60
N GLY A 426 -11.34 12.79 5.64
CA GLY A 426 -11.96 11.98 6.68
C GLY A 426 -12.15 10.52 6.28
N TYR A 427 -12.56 9.74 7.27
CA TYR A 427 -12.97 8.36 7.04
C TYR A 427 -14.43 8.26 6.59
N GLY A 428 -14.69 7.25 5.77
CA GLY A 428 -16.03 6.88 5.41
C GLY A 428 -16.78 6.29 6.61
N PRO A 429 -18.12 6.36 6.59
CA PRO A 429 -18.88 6.60 5.38
C PRO A 429 -19.30 8.09 5.22
N SER A 430 -19.00 8.97 6.18
CA SER A 430 -19.33 10.39 6.12
C SER A 430 -18.35 11.23 5.30
N PHE A 431 -17.03 10.98 5.39
CA PHE A 431 -15.98 11.77 4.73
C PHE A 431 -16.08 13.29 5.01
N ASN A 432 -16.43 13.66 6.25
CA ASN A 432 -16.72 15.04 6.64
C ASN A 432 -15.71 15.63 7.63
N GLU A 433 -14.68 14.88 8.02
CA GLU A 433 -13.79 15.27 9.12
C GLU A 433 -12.91 16.48 8.76
N LEU A 434 -12.58 16.66 7.46
CA LEU A 434 -11.82 17.81 6.92
C LEU A 434 -10.68 18.29 7.84
N GLU A 435 -9.84 17.35 8.28
CA GLU A 435 -8.82 17.59 9.30
C GLU A 435 -7.51 18.08 8.67
N ASP A 436 -6.73 18.88 9.40
CA ASP A 436 -5.38 19.29 8.98
C ASP A 436 -4.34 18.19 9.15
N TRP A 437 -4.52 17.34 10.15
CA TRP A 437 -3.51 16.38 10.58
C TRP A 437 -4.11 14.98 10.63
N ILE A 438 -3.46 14.04 9.96
CA ILE A 438 -3.80 12.63 9.99
C ILE A 438 -3.08 11.98 11.17
N ALA A 439 -3.84 11.43 12.11
CA ALA A 439 -3.29 10.52 13.13
C ALA A 439 -2.98 9.17 12.47
N THR A 440 -1.70 8.84 12.30
CA THR A 440 -1.30 7.60 11.61
C THR A 440 -1.57 6.35 12.44
N GLY A 441 -1.72 6.50 13.76
CA GLY A 441 -1.74 5.39 14.72
C GLY A 441 -0.35 4.78 14.96
N ASP A 442 0.69 5.22 14.27
CA ASP A 442 2.06 4.79 14.52
C ASP A 442 2.71 5.67 15.60
N ILE A 443 3.43 5.03 16.51
CA ILE A 443 4.29 5.71 17.48
C ILE A 443 5.68 5.81 16.88
N ALA A 444 6.22 7.01 16.84
CA ALA A 444 7.49 7.32 16.22
C ALA A 444 8.40 8.11 17.15
N ALA A 445 9.70 8.04 16.86
CA ALA A 445 10.73 8.88 17.41
C ALA A 445 11.32 9.78 16.31
N ARG A 446 11.75 11.00 16.66
CA ARG A 446 12.57 11.84 15.76
C ARG A 446 14.03 11.75 16.18
N SER A 447 14.92 11.46 15.26
CA SER A 447 16.37 11.49 15.51
C SER A 447 16.92 12.93 15.47
N GLN A 448 18.13 13.14 15.99
CA GLN A 448 18.83 14.43 15.94
C GLN A 448 18.99 14.96 14.51
N ASP A 449 19.22 14.08 13.53
CA ASP A 449 19.31 14.44 12.10
C ASP A 449 17.94 14.73 11.45
N GLY A 450 16.87 14.68 12.24
CA GLY A 450 15.49 14.93 11.83
C GLY A 450 14.81 13.76 11.12
N ASN A 451 15.37 12.55 11.17
CA ASN A 451 14.73 11.35 10.59
C ASN A 451 13.64 10.83 11.52
N ILE A 452 12.55 10.32 10.94
CA ILE A 452 11.46 9.68 11.67
C ILE A 452 11.71 8.17 11.73
N GLU A 453 11.68 7.60 12.93
CA GLU A 453 11.80 6.17 13.20
C GLU A 453 10.47 5.66 13.75
N ILE A 454 9.83 4.70 13.07
CA ILE A 454 8.63 4.06 13.61
C ILE A 454 9.05 3.09 14.71
N VAL A 455 8.45 3.23 15.89
CA VAL A 455 8.75 2.45 17.08
C VAL A 455 7.78 1.27 17.20
N THR A 456 6.48 1.56 17.29
CA THR A 456 5.40 0.58 17.48
C THR A 456 4.08 1.17 16.97
N HIS A 457 2.98 0.42 17.04
CA HIS A 457 1.64 0.95 16.78
C HIS A 457 0.96 1.34 18.10
N LYS A 458 0.16 2.41 18.12
CA LYS A 458 -0.54 2.94 19.31
C LYS A 458 -1.42 1.88 20.01
N SER A 459 -2.06 1.00 19.23
CA SER A 459 -2.85 -0.12 19.77
C SER A 459 -2.04 -1.17 20.51
N ASP A 460 -0.71 -1.15 20.35
CA ASP A 460 0.21 -2.15 20.87
C ASP A 460 1.00 -1.63 22.08
N LEU A 461 0.77 -0.36 22.48
CA LEU A 461 1.36 0.21 23.67
C LEU A 461 0.96 -0.57 24.92
N VAL A 462 1.92 -0.69 25.83
CA VAL A 462 1.80 -1.41 27.10
C VAL A 462 1.97 -0.42 28.23
N PHE A 463 1.05 -0.41 29.18
CA PHE A 463 1.09 0.47 30.35
C PHE A 463 1.14 -0.39 31.61
N ASP A 464 1.95 0.03 32.59
CA ASP A 464 2.01 -0.62 33.90
C ASP A 464 0.83 -0.18 34.79
N ARG A 465 0.81 -0.66 36.04
CA ARG A 465 -0.27 -0.37 37.00
C ARG A 465 -0.35 1.09 37.42
N ALA A 466 0.74 1.85 37.26
CA ALA A 466 0.80 3.27 37.55
C ALA A 466 0.52 4.12 36.30
N GLU A 467 0.01 3.49 35.22
CA GLU A 467 -0.29 4.12 33.93
C GLU A 467 0.94 4.73 33.24
N PHE A 468 2.15 4.28 33.59
CA PHE A 468 3.36 4.66 32.86
C PHE A 468 3.56 3.75 31.65
N LEU A 469 4.02 4.37 30.55
CA LEU A 469 4.32 3.64 29.34
C LEU A 469 5.52 2.70 29.54
N VAL A 470 5.30 1.42 29.24
CA VAL A 470 6.35 0.40 29.18
C VAL A 470 6.90 0.35 27.76
N GLU A 471 8.18 0.66 27.61
CA GLU A 471 8.89 0.63 26.33
C GLU A 471 9.19 -0.81 25.88
N HIS A 472 8.14 -1.61 25.69
CA HIS A 472 8.20 -3.04 25.39
C HIS A 472 9.04 -3.35 24.13
N TRP A 473 9.10 -2.41 23.18
CA TRP A 473 9.92 -2.53 21.96
C TRP A 473 11.42 -2.58 22.27
N LYS A 474 11.90 -1.98 23.38
CA LYS A 474 13.29 -2.10 23.82
C LYS A 474 13.58 -3.54 24.25
N MET A 475 12.65 -4.17 24.97
CA MET A 475 12.75 -5.57 25.37
C MET A 475 12.76 -6.47 24.14
N GLU A 476 11.82 -6.28 23.21
CA GLU A 476 11.75 -7.03 21.95
C GLU A 476 13.04 -6.90 21.15
N ARG A 477 13.57 -5.68 21.00
CA ARG A 477 14.79 -5.43 20.21
C ARG A 477 16.02 -6.12 20.80
N ILE A 478 16.12 -6.21 22.13
CA ILE A 478 17.24 -6.88 22.81
C ILE A 478 17.06 -8.39 22.69
N MET A 479 15.90 -8.92 23.07
CA MET A 479 15.64 -10.36 23.05
C MET A 479 15.71 -10.94 21.63
N ALA A 480 15.28 -10.19 20.61
CA ALA A 480 15.36 -10.61 19.20
C ALA A 480 16.79 -10.84 18.69
N GLN A 481 17.83 -10.41 19.43
CA GLN A 481 19.23 -10.69 19.11
C GLN A 481 19.68 -12.08 19.58
N ASN A 482 18.86 -12.77 20.37
CA ASN A 482 19.19 -14.11 20.84
C ASN A 482 19.06 -15.12 19.70
N ASP A 483 20.16 -15.82 19.39
CA ASP A 483 20.20 -16.80 18.31
C ASP A 483 19.39 -18.07 18.58
N GLN A 484 18.87 -18.29 19.78
CA GLN A 484 18.04 -19.45 20.10
C GLN A 484 16.54 -19.22 19.83
N ILE A 485 16.13 -18.01 19.41
CA ILE A 485 14.73 -17.70 19.11
C ILE A 485 14.54 -17.32 17.63
N ARG A 486 13.36 -17.61 17.08
CA ARG A 486 12.91 -17.14 15.77
C ARG A 486 12.18 -15.80 15.84
N GLY A 487 11.65 -15.46 17.00
CA GLY A 487 10.97 -14.19 17.22
C GLY A 487 10.47 -14.03 18.65
N VAL A 488 10.22 -12.78 19.02
CA VAL A 488 9.67 -12.38 20.32
C VAL A 488 8.64 -11.26 20.11
N GLN A 489 7.57 -11.27 20.87
CA GLN A 489 6.59 -10.18 20.98
C GLN A 489 6.26 -9.97 22.44
N VAL A 490 6.35 -8.72 22.90
CA VAL A 490 6.01 -8.36 24.28
C VAL A 490 4.64 -7.68 24.26
N ILE A 491 3.74 -8.21 25.09
CA ILE A 491 2.35 -7.76 25.19
C ILE A 491 1.92 -7.65 26.66
N SER A 492 0.79 -6.99 26.87
CA SER A 492 -0.01 -7.12 28.08
C SER A 492 -1.48 -7.31 27.68
N VAL A 493 -2.22 -8.11 28.44
CA VAL A 493 -3.62 -8.49 28.13
C VAL A 493 -4.62 -7.34 28.34
N SER A 494 -4.28 -6.40 29.21
CA SER A 494 -5.01 -5.18 29.53
C SER A 494 -4.05 -4.17 30.19
N ARG A 495 -4.44 -2.90 30.31
CA ARG A 495 -3.64 -1.92 31.08
C ARG A 495 -3.40 -2.43 32.52
N GLY A 496 -2.19 -2.26 33.01
CA GLY A 496 -1.78 -2.70 34.36
C GLY A 496 -1.58 -4.20 34.56
N ALA A 497 -1.91 -5.05 33.57
CA ALA A 497 -1.66 -6.49 33.65
C ALA A 497 -0.17 -6.81 33.41
N PRO A 498 0.31 -8.00 33.86
CA PRO A 498 1.71 -8.41 33.68
C PRO A 498 2.18 -8.30 32.22
N VAL A 499 3.40 -7.82 32.04
CA VAL A 499 4.10 -7.72 30.76
C VAL A 499 4.66 -9.09 30.41
N VAL A 500 4.11 -9.72 29.37
CA VAL A 500 4.48 -11.08 28.97
C VAL A 500 5.27 -11.06 27.67
N ALA A 501 6.44 -11.70 27.68
CA ALA A 501 7.21 -11.97 26.47
C ALA A 501 6.79 -13.31 25.85
N ILE A 502 6.15 -13.26 24.67
CA ILE A 502 5.81 -14.45 23.90
C ILE A 502 6.92 -14.73 22.90
N VAL A 503 7.52 -15.90 22.99
CA VAL A 503 8.73 -16.30 22.27
C VAL A 503 8.42 -17.47 21.34
N ILE A 504 9.05 -17.46 20.17
CA ILE A 504 9.12 -18.63 19.29
C ILE A 504 10.53 -19.21 19.41
N PRO A 505 10.77 -20.25 20.22
CA PRO A 505 12.09 -20.85 20.31
C PRO A 505 12.45 -21.61 19.01
N LYS A 506 13.75 -21.77 18.75
CA LYS A 506 14.25 -22.64 17.68
C LYS A 506 14.18 -24.12 18.08
N GLU A 507 14.43 -24.40 19.36
CA GLU A 507 14.37 -25.73 19.96
C GLU A 507 13.52 -25.70 21.22
N MET A 508 12.75 -26.76 21.46
CA MET A 508 11.86 -26.86 22.63
C MET A 508 12.58 -27.40 23.88
N SER A 509 13.86 -27.69 23.79
CA SER A 509 14.73 -28.12 24.89
C SER A 509 15.20 -26.92 25.73
N HIS A 510 15.48 -27.14 27.01
CA HIS A 510 16.15 -26.16 27.90
C HIS A 510 15.48 -24.77 28.02
N LEU A 511 14.14 -24.72 28.03
CA LEU A 511 13.38 -23.46 28.06
C LEU A 511 13.68 -22.57 29.29
N ASP A 512 13.99 -23.18 30.44
CA ASP A 512 14.38 -22.43 31.65
C ASP A 512 15.71 -21.66 31.46
N LEU A 513 16.68 -22.28 30.78
CA LEU A 513 17.95 -21.62 30.44
C LEU A 513 17.70 -20.48 29.46
N LEU A 514 16.90 -20.72 28.41
CA LEU A 514 16.53 -19.69 27.45
C LEU A 514 15.87 -18.48 28.15
N LYS A 515 14.93 -18.72 29.07
CA LYS A 515 14.28 -17.67 29.86
C LYS A 515 15.31 -16.88 30.69
N SER A 516 16.21 -17.57 31.40
CA SER A 516 17.27 -16.95 32.18
C SER A 516 18.20 -16.07 31.32
N ASP A 517 18.54 -16.55 30.12
CA ASP A 517 19.37 -15.82 29.17
C ASP A 517 18.68 -14.55 28.67
N LEU A 518 17.40 -14.63 28.28
CA LEU A 518 16.62 -13.48 27.84
C LEU A 518 16.47 -12.43 28.95
N CYS A 519 16.22 -12.84 30.19
CA CYS A 519 16.20 -11.94 31.35
C CYS A 519 17.55 -11.26 31.57
N SER A 520 18.64 -12.03 31.47
CA SER A 520 20.01 -11.53 31.63
C SER A 520 20.36 -10.52 30.54
N MET A 521 19.94 -10.76 29.29
CA MET A 521 20.10 -9.81 28.19
C MET A 521 19.39 -8.48 28.47
N CYS A 522 18.14 -8.51 28.96
CA CYS A 522 17.42 -7.29 29.36
C CYS A 522 18.15 -6.56 30.49
N LYS A 523 18.55 -7.28 31.55
CA LYS A 523 19.25 -6.73 32.72
C LYS A 523 20.56 -6.05 32.33
N ASN A 524 21.40 -6.73 31.55
CA ASN A 524 22.72 -6.24 31.13
C ASN A 524 22.62 -4.99 30.25
N ASN A 525 21.52 -4.84 29.51
CA ASN A 525 21.24 -3.66 28.69
C ASN A 525 20.43 -2.58 29.42
N LYS A 526 20.25 -2.70 30.75
CA LYS A 526 19.47 -1.75 31.58
C LYS A 526 18.03 -1.55 31.07
N VAL A 527 17.43 -2.61 30.54
CA VAL A 527 16.04 -2.63 30.09
C VAL A 527 15.21 -3.47 31.06
N ARG A 528 13.99 -2.99 31.35
CA ARG A 528 13.03 -3.71 32.21
C ARG A 528 12.86 -5.15 31.70
N GLN A 529 12.79 -6.10 32.61
CA GLN A 529 12.53 -7.51 32.28
C GLN A 529 11.02 -7.74 32.11
N PRO A 530 10.60 -8.69 31.24
CA PRO A 530 9.22 -9.15 31.22
C PRO A 530 8.82 -9.74 32.59
N ASP A 531 7.57 -9.56 32.98
CA ASP A 531 7.03 -10.12 34.23
C ASP A 531 6.80 -11.63 34.10
N ALA A 532 6.56 -12.13 32.88
CA ALA A 532 6.44 -13.56 32.57
C ALA A 532 6.84 -13.89 31.12
N PHE A 533 7.01 -15.19 30.82
CA PHE A 533 7.30 -15.70 29.49
C PHE A 533 6.26 -16.72 29.06
N ALA A 534 5.98 -16.73 27.76
CA ALA A 534 5.16 -17.76 27.12
C ALA A 534 5.78 -18.15 25.78
N ILE A 535 5.41 -19.32 25.26
CA ILE A 535 5.90 -19.84 23.99
C ILE A 535 4.76 -20.14 23.02
N THR A 536 5.04 -19.97 21.72
CA THR A 536 4.15 -20.32 20.62
C THR A 536 4.94 -20.90 19.44
N GLY A 537 4.27 -21.71 18.61
CA GLY A 537 4.87 -22.26 17.39
C GLY A 537 5.09 -21.22 16.30
N ASP A 538 4.21 -20.23 16.21
CA ASP A 538 4.35 -19.06 15.34
C ASP A 538 3.45 -17.89 15.80
N PHE A 539 3.67 -16.68 15.26
CA PHE A 539 2.82 -15.52 15.51
C PHE A 539 1.67 -15.41 14.51
N PRO A 540 0.47 -15.01 14.94
CA PRO A 540 -0.63 -14.71 14.04
C PRO A 540 -0.28 -13.50 13.18
N ARG A 541 -0.43 -13.62 11.86
CA ARG A 541 -0.08 -12.56 10.89
C ARG A 541 -1.15 -12.37 9.83
N ILE A 542 -1.23 -11.15 9.30
CA ILE A 542 -1.84 -10.86 7.99
C ILE A 542 -0.74 -10.31 7.09
N ASN A 543 -0.48 -10.98 5.97
CA ASN A 543 0.73 -10.77 5.17
C ASN A 543 1.98 -10.89 6.07
N THR A 544 2.71 -9.80 6.25
CA THR A 544 3.93 -9.70 7.07
C THR A 544 3.67 -9.10 8.46
N LYS A 545 2.49 -8.52 8.71
CA LYS A 545 2.16 -7.81 9.96
C LYS A 545 1.71 -8.80 11.04
N ILE A 546 2.41 -8.79 12.19
CA ILE A 546 2.02 -9.54 13.39
C ILE A 546 0.80 -8.88 14.05
N LEU A 547 -0.14 -9.71 14.49
CA LEU A 547 -1.38 -9.28 15.13
C LEU A 547 -1.30 -9.47 16.65
N LYS A 548 -0.78 -8.47 17.37
CA LYS A 548 -0.64 -8.54 18.83
C LYS A 548 -1.97 -8.69 19.58
N TYR A 549 -3.09 -8.18 19.03
CA TYR A 549 -4.40 -8.41 19.65
C TYR A 549 -4.76 -9.91 19.70
N LYS A 550 -4.44 -10.70 18.66
CA LYS A 550 -4.65 -12.15 18.66
C LYS A 550 -3.73 -12.85 19.66
N LEU A 551 -2.51 -12.37 19.84
CA LEU A 551 -1.63 -12.87 20.89
C LEU A 551 -2.21 -12.62 22.30
N ARG A 552 -2.85 -11.46 22.53
CA ARG A 552 -3.59 -11.21 23.78
C ARG A 552 -4.77 -12.17 23.94
N GLU A 553 -5.52 -12.47 22.87
CA GLU A 553 -6.59 -13.46 22.90
C GLU A 553 -6.07 -14.86 23.22
N MET A 554 -4.98 -15.29 22.57
CA MET A 554 -4.33 -16.57 22.85
C MET A 554 -3.85 -16.68 24.29
N LEU A 555 -3.29 -15.59 24.84
CA LEU A 555 -2.85 -15.55 26.25
C LEU A 555 -4.04 -15.60 27.22
N LYS A 556 -5.15 -14.91 26.92
CA LYS A 556 -6.39 -14.98 27.72
C LYS A 556 -7.08 -16.34 27.67
N ALA A 557 -6.98 -17.02 26.53
CA ALA A 557 -7.55 -18.34 26.31
C ALA A 557 -6.58 -19.48 26.67
N GLU A 558 -5.45 -19.17 27.34
CA GLU A 558 -4.42 -20.15 27.74
C GLU A 558 -3.92 -21.04 26.58
N SER A 559 -3.98 -20.51 25.36
CA SER A 559 -3.58 -21.21 24.12
C SER A 559 -2.09 -21.07 23.80
N VAL A 560 -1.33 -20.46 24.71
CA VAL A 560 0.15 -20.39 24.69
C VAL A 560 0.68 -21.01 25.97
N GLN A 561 1.80 -21.72 25.88
CA GLN A 561 2.39 -22.40 27.03
C GLN A 561 3.25 -21.40 27.83
N MET A 562 2.94 -21.23 29.12
CA MET A 562 3.75 -20.42 30.04
C MET A 562 5.03 -21.16 30.44
N ILE A 563 6.14 -20.43 30.61
CA ILE A 563 7.44 -20.96 31.05
C ILE A 563 8.12 -20.06 32.08
#